data_AF-A0A7C5S2H3-F1
#
_entry.id   AF-A0A7C5S2H3-F1
#
_cell.length_a   1.000
_cell.length_b   1.000
_cell.length_c   1.000
_cell.angle_alpha   90.00
_cell.angle_beta   90.00
_cell.angle_gamma   90.00
#
_symmetry.space_group_name_H-M   'P 1'
#
loop_
_entity.id
_entity.type
_entity.pdbx_description
1 polymer ?
#
loop_
_entity_poly.entity_id
_entity_poly.type
_entity_poly.pdbx_seq_one_letter_code
_entity_poly.pdbx_strand_id
1 'polypeptide(L)'
;AQGAPRRSKSQTLYITSRRIRLDQADGTYLLLDFDKGVLYEVDGLLKSYSEKDIRNFEARWKKANSILLKQIEGVPENHPRRAELIEQLTDGPSKWELIWKMPPGAARDNLIARYNLPPEPPVVSVEKTTEVRDVAGYRCTFYRVLENERLRSFAWVAPDVPLEKDLAEFLKVTGIIEKTIAVELAKVRGFPLEYAMHWRDGRLEHTVSVSSEKKQLPRSFFEIPKDFVKQEARSGW
;
A
#
# COMPACT_ATOMS: atom_id res chain seq x y z
N ALA A 1 8.25 -30.13 -6.18
CA ALA A 1 7.76 -29.44 -7.39
C ALA A 1 8.59 -28.18 -7.60
N GLN A 2 9.36 -28.09 -8.69
CA GLN A 2 10.08 -26.88 -9.05
C GLN A 2 9.05 -25.90 -9.63
N GLY A 3 8.77 -24.80 -8.91
CA GLY A 3 7.81 -23.79 -9.35
C GLY A 3 8.28 -23.12 -10.62
N ALA A 4 7.38 -22.97 -11.60
CA ALA A 4 7.66 -22.23 -12.82
C ALA A 4 8.21 -20.82 -12.48
N PRO A 5 9.22 -20.31 -13.22
CA PRO A 5 9.77 -18.99 -12.96
C PRO A 5 8.65 -17.95 -13.06
N ARG A 6 8.41 -17.22 -11.96
CA ARG A 6 7.49 -16.07 -11.95
C ARG A 6 7.98 -15.08 -13.00
N ARG A 7 7.19 -14.84 -14.05
CA ARG A 7 7.47 -13.78 -15.02
C ARG A 7 7.53 -12.45 -14.27
N SER A 8 8.66 -11.75 -14.38
CA SER A 8 8.75 -10.36 -13.93
C SER A 8 7.81 -9.52 -14.79
N LYS A 9 6.78 -8.92 -14.18
CA LYS A 9 5.99 -7.88 -14.85
C LYS A 9 6.78 -6.59 -14.73
N SER A 10 7.23 -6.04 -15.86
CA SER A 10 7.79 -4.69 -15.89
C SER A 10 6.66 -3.68 -15.75
N GLN A 11 6.84 -2.70 -14.89
CA GLN A 11 5.97 -1.55 -14.74
C GLN A 11 6.84 -0.29 -14.75
N THR A 12 6.32 0.81 -15.30
CA THR A 12 7.03 2.10 -15.29
C THR A 12 6.25 3.11 -14.49
N LEU A 13 6.87 3.66 -13.44
CA LEU A 13 6.27 4.65 -12.56
C LEU A 13 6.83 6.04 -12.91
N TYR A 14 5.95 6.95 -13.32
CA TYR A 14 6.26 8.35 -13.55
C TYR A 14 5.68 9.18 -12.42
N ILE A 15 6.51 10.04 -11.83
CA ILE A 15 6.14 10.83 -10.67
C ILE A 15 6.44 12.31 -10.95
N THR A 16 5.50 13.16 -10.62
CA THR A 16 5.67 14.61 -10.49
C THR A 16 5.16 15.03 -9.11
N SER A 17 5.33 16.30 -8.74
CA SER A 17 4.79 16.80 -7.46
C SER A 17 3.27 16.75 -7.36
N ARG A 18 2.55 16.61 -8.50
CA ARG A 18 1.08 16.70 -8.53
C ARG A 18 0.38 15.50 -9.18
N ARG A 19 1.13 14.61 -9.83
CA ARG A 19 0.58 13.48 -10.58
C ARG A 19 1.50 12.27 -10.55
N ILE A 20 0.87 11.11 -10.59
CA ILE A 20 1.53 9.82 -10.74
C ILE A 20 0.93 9.10 -11.94
N ARG A 21 1.77 8.39 -12.68
CA ARG A 21 1.32 7.45 -13.71
C ARG A 21 2.07 6.14 -13.57
N LEU A 22 1.34 5.03 -13.49
CA LEU A 22 1.91 3.68 -13.44
C LEU A 22 1.50 2.93 -14.70
N ASP A 23 2.44 2.77 -15.63
CA ASP A 23 2.24 2.02 -16.87
C ASP A 23 2.46 0.52 -16.63
N GLN A 24 1.50 -0.29 -17.08
CA GLN A 24 1.56 -1.74 -17.04
C GLN A 24 1.93 -2.31 -18.41
N ALA A 25 2.49 -3.52 -18.41
CA ALA A 25 2.91 -4.19 -19.64
C ALA A 25 1.76 -4.58 -20.59
N ASP A 26 0.52 -4.61 -20.11
CA ASP A 26 -0.67 -4.96 -20.90
C ASP A 26 -1.33 -3.76 -21.60
N GLY A 27 -0.72 -2.57 -21.52
CA GLY A 27 -1.25 -1.34 -22.10
C GLY A 27 -2.28 -0.62 -21.22
N THR A 28 -2.56 -1.13 -20.04
CA THR A 28 -3.28 -0.37 -19.01
C THR A 28 -2.34 0.54 -18.24
N TYR A 29 -2.88 1.61 -17.67
CA TYR A 29 -2.14 2.45 -16.73
C TYR A 29 -3.04 3.05 -15.67
N LEU A 30 -2.46 3.30 -14.50
CA LEU A 30 -3.09 4.09 -13.45
C LEU A 30 -2.63 5.53 -13.56
N LEU A 31 -3.54 6.49 -13.45
CA LEU A 31 -3.21 7.90 -13.35
C LEU A 31 -3.78 8.46 -12.05
N LEU A 32 -2.94 9.07 -11.23
CA LEU A 32 -3.38 9.79 -10.06
C LEU A 32 -3.19 11.28 -10.26
N ASP A 33 -4.23 12.06 -10.02
CA ASP A 33 -4.18 13.52 -10.00
C ASP A 33 -4.47 14.02 -8.58
N PHE A 34 -3.44 14.55 -7.90
CA PHE A 34 -3.55 15.02 -6.52
C PHE A 34 -4.39 16.29 -6.40
N ASP A 35 -4.32 17.19 -7.39
CA ASP A 35 -5.11 18.42 -7.41
C ASP A 35 -6.61 18.08 -7.40
N LYS A 36 -7.01 17.09 -8.24
CA LYS A 36 -8.39 16.61 -8.32
C LYS A 36 -8.77 15.64 -7.19
N GLY A 37 -7.81 14.92 -6.61
CA GLY A 37 -8.10 13.84 -5.68
C GLY A 37 -8.76 12.66 -6.37
N VAL A 38 -8.26 12.29 -7.55
CA VAL A 38 -8.87 11.28 -8.41
C VAL A 38 -7.83 10.27 -8.89
N LEU A 39 -8.18 8.99 -8.82
CA LEU A 39 -7.49 7.88 -9.45
C LEU A 39 -8.25 7.46 -10.71
N TYR A 40 -7.56 7.42 -11.83
CA TYR A 40 -8.06 6.89 -13.08
C TYR A 40 -7.44 5.52 -13.35
N GLU A 41 -8.27 4.56 -13.74
CA GLU A 41 -7.84 3.29 -14.30
C GLU A 41 -8.07 3.38 -15.80
N VAL A 42 -7.00 3.34 -16.60
CA VAL A 42 -7.06 3.62 -18.02
C VAL A 42 -6.67 2.38 -18.81
N ASP A 43 -7.51 2.02 -19.78
CA ASP A 43 -7.25 0.95 -20.74
C ASP A 43 -6.92 1.58 -22.10
N GLY A 44 -5.64 1.52 -22.48
CA GLY A 44 -5.16 2.08 -23.73
C GLY A 44 -5.67 1.36 -24.97
N LEU A 45 -5.99 0.07 -24.86
CA LEU A 45 -6.47 -0.75 -25.97
C LEU A 45 -7.95 -0.49 -26.26
N LEU A 46 -8.76 -0.41 -25.21
CA LEU A 46 -10.19 -0.12 -25.29
C LEU A 46 -10.50 1.38 -25.43
N LYS A 47 -9.48 2.24 -25.34
CA LYS A 47 -9.64 3.71 -25.26
C LYS A 47 -10.70 4.10 -24.25
N SER A 48 -10.57 3.55 -23.05
CA SER A 48 -11.55 3.75 -21.99
C SER A 48 -10.89 4.01 -20.65
N TYR A 49 -11.64 4.64 -19.75
CA TYR A 49 -11.15 4.85 -18.39
C TYR A 49 -12.28 4.78 -17.38
N SER A 50 -11.97 4.41 -16.14
CA SER A 50 -12.84 4.64 -14.99
C SER A 50 -12.23 5.67 -14.05
N GLU A 51 -13.06 6.30 -13.25
CA GLU A 51 -12.67 7.37 -12.34
C GLU A 51 -13.09 7.05 -10.92
N LYS A 52 -12.18 7.23 -9.97
CA LYS A 52 -12.42 7.01 -8.54
C LYS A 52 -11.97 8.22 -7.75
N ASP A 53 -12.89 8.78 -7.00
CA ASP A 53 -12.57 9.83 -6.02
C ASP A 53 -11.94 9.17 -4.78
N ILE A 54 -10.63 9.34 -4.64
CA ILE A 54 -9.87 8.75 -3.53
C ILE A 54 -10.18 9.42 -2.20
N ARG A 55 -10.58 10.70 -2.21
CA ARG A 55 -10.92 11.46 -1.00
C ARG A 55 -12.24 10.95 -0.44
N ASN A 56 -13.20 10.69 -1.32
CA ASN A 56 -14.46 10.05 -0.96
C ASN A 56 -14.27 8.61 -0.52
N PHE A 57 -13.35 7.86 -1.13
CA PHE A 57 -13.06 6.50 -0.69
C PHE A 57 -12.53 6.48 0.76
N GLU A 58 -11.51 7.29 1.07
CA GLU A 58 -10.96 7.34 2.42
C GLU A 58 -12.01 7.83 3.44
N ALA A 59 -12.80 8.85 3.10
CA ALA A 59 -13.86 9.37 3.96
C ALA A 59 -14.97 8.33 4.21
N ARG A 60 -15.42 7.62 3.17
CA ARG A 60 -16.42 6.54 3.30
C ARG A 60 -15.87 5.39 4.13
N TRP A 61 -14.62 5.01 3.90
CA TRP A 61 -13.93 3.98 4.66
C TRP A 61 -13.82 4.33 6.14
N LYS A 62 -13.31 5.53 6.47
CA LYS A 62 -13.23 6.04 7.85
C LYS A 62 -14.62 6.09 8.49
N LYS A 63 -15.63 6.55 7.77
CA LYS A 63 -17.01 6.62 8.28
C LYS A 63 -17.57 5.23 8.57
N ALA A 64 -17.45 4.28 7.63
CA ALA A 64 -17.92 2.90 7.80
C ALA A 64 -17.23 2.23 8.99
N ASN A 65 -15.90 2.30 9.06
CA ASN A 65 -15.14 1.78 10.20
C ASN A 65 -15.52 2.46 11.51
N SER A 66 -15.73 3.78 11.53
CA SER A 66 -16.11 4.49 12.76
C SER A 66 -17.47 4.02 13.32
N ILE A 67 -18.41 3.64 12.45
CA ILE A 67 -19.71 3.10 12.87
C ILE A 67 -19.52 1.70 13.47
N LEU A 68 -18.76 0.84 12.79
CA LEU A 68 -18.45 -0.51 13.26
C LEU A 68 -17.68 -0.49 14.58
N LEU A 69 -16.70 0.42 14.73
CA LEU A 69 -15.93 0.59 15.95
C LEU A 69 -16.83 0.95 17.14
N LYS A 70 -17.76 1.89 16.96
CA LYS A 70 -18.75 2.22 18.01
C LYS A 70 -19.64 1.03 18.38
N GLN A 71 -20.03 0.22 17.40
CA GLN A 71 -20.80 -1.00 17.66
C GLN A 71 -19.98 -2.03 18.43
N ILE A 72 -18.70 -2.18 18.10
CA ILE A 72 -17.77 -3.07 18.82
C ILE A 72 -17.59 -2.58 20.26
N GLU A 73 -17.33 -1.29 20.47
CA GLU A 73 -17.18 -0.70 21.81
C GLU A 73 -18.42 -0.90 22.69
N GLY A 74 -19.62 -0.87 22.12
CA GLY A 74 -20.87 -1.11 22.84
C GLY A 74 -21.18 -2.59 23.14
N VAL A 75 -20.41 -3.54 22.59
CA VAL A 75 -20.61 -4.98 22.80
C VAL A 75 -19.61 -5.49 23.85
N PRO A 76 -20.05 -6.18 24.92
CA PRO A 76 -19.14 -6.74 25.92
C PRO A 76 -18.02 -7.57 25.31
N GLU A 77 -16.81 -7.51 25.90
CA GLU A 77 -15.60 -8.13 25.32
C GLU A 77 -15.73 -9.63 25.07
N ASN A 78 -16.50 -10.33 25.89
CA ASN A 78 -16.74 -11.77 25.81
C ASN A 78 -17.97 -12.16 24.96
N HIS A 79 -18.69 -11.21 24.38
CA HIS A 79 -19.90 -11.50 23.62
C HIS A 79 -19.57 -11.97 22.19
N PRO A 80 -20.18 -13.09 21.68
CA PRO A 80 -19.80 -13.69 20.39
C PRO A 80 -19.94 -12.75 19.19
N ARG A 81 -20.97 -11.89 19.19
CA ARG A 81 -21.18 -10.83 18.17
C ARG A 81 -19.98 -9.90 17.95
N ARG A 82 -19.10 -9.75 18.95
CA ARG A 82 -17.91 -8.90 18.83
C ARG A 82 -16.99 -9.39 17.70
N ALA A 83 -16.82 -10.70 17.58
CA ALA A 83 -16.02 -11.32 16.52
C ALA A 83 -16.61 -11.02 15.13
N GLU A 84 -17.93 -11.19 14.97
CA GLU A 84 -18.65 -10.91 13.72
C GLU A 84 -18.51 -9.45 13.27
N LEU A 85 -18.57 -8.50 14.22
CA LEU A 85 -18.40 -7.08 13.94
C LEU A 85 -16.95 -6.75 13.56
N ILE A 86 -15.98 -7.37 14.22
CA ILE A 86 -14.56 -7.24 13.85
C ILE A 86 -14.34 -7.77 12.43
N GLU A 87 -14.98 -8.88 12.04
CA GLU A 87 -14.87 -9.42 10.69
C GLU A 87 -15.37 -8.47 9.61
N GLN A 88 -16.38 -7.63 9.92
CA GLN A 88 -16.91 -6.62 9.01
C GLN A 88 -15.99 -5.40 8.84
N LEU A 89 -14.99 -5.22 9.70
CA LEU A 89 -13.98 -4.19 9.49
C LEU A 89 -13.13 -4.51 8.26
N THR A 90 -12.78 -3.48 7.51
CA THR A 90 -11.76 -3.59 6.46
C THR A 90 -10.47 -4.16 7.04
N ASP A 91 -9.84 -5.04 6.27
CA ASP A 91 -8.59 -5.64 6.69
C ASP A 91 -7.47 -4.58 6.86
N GLY A 92 -6.62 -4.81 7.86
CA GLY A 92 -5.51 -3.94 8.20
C GLY A 92 -5.30 -3.74 9.71
N PRO A 93 -4.35 -2.87 10.09
CA PRO A 93 -3.84 -2.80 11.46
C PRO A 93 -4.90 -2.61 12.54
N SER A 94 -5.86 -1.71 12.31
CA SER A 94 -6.93 -1.44 13.30
C SER A 94 -7.83 -2.64 13.57
N LYS A 95 -8.09 -3.50 12.56
CA LYS A 95 -8.84 -4.75 12.74
C LYS A 95 -8.02 -5.74 13.58
N TRP A 96 -6.74 -5.88 13.28
CA TRP A 96 -5.84 -6.81 13.97
C TRP A 96 -5.65 -6.43 15.44
N GLU A 97 -5.50 -5.13 15.74
CA GLU A 97 -5.47 -4.62 17.11
C GLU A 97 -6.70 -5.02 17.92
N LEU A 98 -7.88 -4.99 17.31
CA LEU A 98 -9.12 -5.39 17.98
C LEU A 98 -9.18 -6.90 18.20
N ILE A 99 -8.66 -7.70 17.25
CA ILE A 99 -8.53 -9.16 17.42
C ILE A 99 -7.63 -9.45 18.63
N TRP A 100 -6.48 -8.79 18.77
CA TRP A 100 -5.58 -9.03 19.91
C TRP A 100 -6.16 -8.56 21.25
N LYS A 101 -7.03 -7.53 21.24
CA LYS A 101 -7.76 -7.07 22.43
C LYS A 101 -8.93 -7.98 22.84
N MET A 102 -9.31 -8.95 22.02
CA MET A 102 -10.34 -9.92 22.44
C MET A 102 -9.79 -10.82 23.57
N PRO A 103 -10.63 -11.22 24.54
CA PRO A 103 -10.25 -12.23 25.52
C PRO A 103 -9.78 -13.52 24.84
N PRO A 104 -8.80 -14.26 25.40
CA PRO A 104 -8.40 -15.56 24.90
C PRO A 104 -9.60 -16.52 24.78
N GLY A 105 -9.67 -17.25 23.67
CA GLY A 105 -10.73 -18.23 23.41
C GLY A 105 -10.96 -18.48 21.93
N ALA A 106 -11.82 -19.45 21.63
CA ALA A 106 -12.01 -19.97 20.26
C ALA A 106 -12.33 -18.89 19.21
N ALA A 107 -13.09 -17.84 19.57
CA ALA A 107 -13.38 -16.75 18.64
C ALA A 107 -12.13 -15.95 18.25
N ARG A 108 -11.27 -15.61 19.22
CA ARG A 108 -9.97 -14.93 18.98
C ARG A 108 -9.07 -15.84 18.16
N ASP A 109 -8.94 -17.10 18.56
CA ASP A 109 -8.04 -18.07 17.94
C ASP A 109 -8.42 -18.32 16.46
N ASN A 110 -9.72 -18.41 16.17
CA ASN A 110 -10.23 -18.54 14.80
C ASN A 110 -9.87 -17.33 13.94
N LEU A 111 -9.99 -16.11 14.46
CA LEU A 111 -9.62 -14.89 13.72
C LEU A 111 -8.10 -14.80 13.52
N ILE A 112 -7.31 -15.13 14.54
CA ILE A 112 -5.85 -15.20 14.43
C ILE A 112 -5.45 -16.18 13.33
N ALA A 113 -6.01 -17.39 13.33
CA ALA A 113 -5.74 -18.40 12.29
C ALA A 113 -6.20 -17.94 10.90
N ARG A 114 -7.40 -17.37 10.79
CA ARG A 114 -7.98 -16.91 9.51
C ARG A 114 -7.14 -15.84 8.83
N TYR A 115 -6.60 -14.91 9.61
CA TYR A 115 -5.79 -13.79 9.10
C TYR A 115 -4.27 -14.06 9.19
N ASN A 116 -3.86 -15.27 9.58
CA ASN A 116 -2.47 -15.65 9.79
C ASN A 116 -1.70 -14.62 10.66
N LEU A 117 -2.34 -14.21 11.76
CA LEU A 117 -1.78 -13.27 12.71
C LEU A 117 -0.88 -13.99 13.73
N PRO A 118 0.16 -13.34 14.27
CA PRO A 118 0.80 -13.81 15.49
C PRO A 118 -0.20 -13.85 16.65
N PRO A 119 0.03 -14.69 17.68
CA PRO A 119 -0.84 -14.78 18.86
C PRO A 119 -0.94 -13.45 19.61
N GLU A 120 0.12 -12.65 19.57
CA GLU A 120 0.22 -11.34 20.22
C GLU A 120 0.57 -10.25 19.20
N PRO A 121 0.23 -8.96 19.49
CA PRO A 121 0.59 -7.85 18.64
C PRO A 121 2.10 -7.84 18.38
N PRO A 122 2.53 -7.78 17.09
CA PRO A 122 3.95 -7.72 16.79
C PRO A 122 4.52 -6.35 17.17
N VAL A 123 5.75 -6.34 17.67
CA VAL A 123 6.53 -5.11 17.84
C VAL A 123 7.17 -4.78 16.49
N VAL A 124 6.74 -3.68 15.88
CA VAL A 124 7.31 -3.19 14.61
C VAL A 124 8.24 -2.02 14.89
N SER A 125 9.47 -2.07 14.37
CA SER A 125 10.43 -0.97 14.43
C SER A 125 11.01 -0.67 13.05
N VAL A 126 11.43 0.57 12.84
CA VAL A 126 12.19 0.97 11.66
C VAL A 126 13.52 1.56 12.06
N GLU A 127 14.56 1.05 11.43
CA GLU A 127 15.93 1.38 11.76
C GLU A 127 16.65 1.87 10.51
N LYS A 128 17.13 3.10 10.60
CA LYS A 128 18.11 3.65 9.66
C LYS A 128 19.47 3.02 9.97
N THR A 129 20.12 2.43 8.98
CA THR A 129 21.47 1.88 9.16
C THR A 129 22.54 2.89 8.68
N THR A 130 23.81 2.54 8.89
CA THR A 130 24.96 3.27 8.34
C THR A 130 25.30 2.86 6.91
N GLU A 131 24.62 1.85 6.38
CA GLU A 131 24.87 1.34 5.04
C GLU A 131 24.35 2.31 3.97
N VAL A 132 25.20 2.56 2.99
CA VAL A 132 24.95 3.48 1.89
C VAL A 132 25.39 2.85 0.59
N ARG A 133 24.62 3.05 -0.47
CA ARG A 133 25.00 2.61 -1.82
C ARG A 133 24.30 3.45 -2.88
N ASP A 134 24.83 3.43 -4.09
CA ASP A 134 24.19 4.10 -5.23
C ASP A 134 23.13 3.18 -5.85
N VAL A 135 21.90 3.69 -5.98
CA VAL A 135 20.80 3.03 -6.67
C VAL A 135 20.29 3.99 -7.74
N ALA A 136 20.36 3.57 -9.01
CA ALA A 136 19.96 4.38 -10.16
C ALA A 136 20.55 5.80 -10.19
N GLY A 137 21.82 5.94 -9.79
CA GLY A 137 22.53 7.23 -9.76
C GLY A 137 22.25 8.11 -8.54
N TYR A 138 21.46 7.63 -7.58
CA TYR A 138 21.21 8.33 -6.31
C TYR A 138 21.88 7.60 -5.15
N ARG A 139 22.55 8.36 -4.29
CA ARG A 139 23.12 7.85 -3.05
C ARG A 139 21.99 7.54 -2.06
N CYS A 140 21.77 6.26 -1.79
CA CYS A 140 20.70 5.79 -0.92
C CYS A 140 21.24 5.38 0.46
N THR A 141 20.40 5.48 1.48
CA THR A 141 20.64 4.90 2.80
C THR A 141 19.73 3.68 2.99
N PHE A 142 20.25 2.63 3.62
CA PHE A 142 19.47 1.44 3.93
C PHE A 142 18.61 1.64 5.18
N TYR A 143 17.34 1.26 5.06
CA TYR A 143 16.40 1.18 6.16
C TYR A 143 15.88 -0.24 6.25
N ARG A 144 15.81 -0.76 7.47
CA ARG A 144 15.17 -2.04 7.76
C ARG A 144 13.95 -1.84 8.62
N VAL A 145 12.90 -2.58 8.30
CA VAL A 145 11.71 -2.72 9.13
C VAL A 145 11.81 -4.07 9.81
N LEU A 146 11.76 -4.07 11.13
CA LEU A 146 11.79 -5.29 11.93
C LEU A 146 10.40 -5.57 12.48
N GLU A 147 9.98 -6.83 12.48
CA GLU A 147 8.80 -7.32 13.17
C GLU A 147 9.28 -8.35 14.20
N ASN A 148 9.13 -8.07 15.50
CA ASN A 148 9.69 -8.87 16.59
C ASN A 148 11.18 -9.17 16.40
N GLU A 149 11.97 -8.12 16.14
CA GLU A 149 13.43 -8.18 15.89
C GLU A 149 13.85 -8.94 14.61
N ARG A 150 12.90 -9.46 13.84
CA ARG A 150 13.17 -10.15 12.57
C ARG A 150 12.98 -9.20 11.39
N LEU A 151 13.89 -9.27 10.41
CA LEU A 151 13.79 -8.46 9.20
C LEU A 151 12.48 -8.79 8.46
N ARG A 152 11.60 -7.80 8.37
CA ARG A 152 10.30 -7.88 7.70
C ARG A 152 10.37 -7.33 6.29
N SER A 153 10.91 -6.13 6.16
CA SER A 153 11.12 -5.46 4.89
C SER A 153 12.33 -4.56 4.96
N PHE A 154 12.82 -4.13 3.81
CA PHE A 154 13.85 -3.11 3.74
C PHE A 154 13.59 -2.15 2.59
N ALA A 155 14.22 -0.98 2.67
CA ALA A 155 14.23 -0.01 1.59
C ALA A 155 15.60 0.68 1.48
N TRP A 156 16.04 0.91 0.25
CA TRP A 156 17.11 1.85 -0.08
C TRP A 156 16.49 3.19 -0.45
N VAL A 157 16.64 4.16 0.44
CA VAL A 157 15.96 5.45 0.34
C VAL A 157 16.92 6.52 -0.14
N ALA A 158 16.56 7.20 -1.23
CA ALA A 158 17.27 8.35 -1.77
C ALA A 158 16.79 9.63 -1.07
N PRO A 159 17.59 10.25 -0.17
CA PRO A 159 17.18 11.44 0.59
C PRO A 159 16.98 12.68 -0.29
N ASP A 160 17.64 12.73 -1.45
CA ASP A 160 17.61 13.84 -2.40
C ASP A 160 16.41 13.78 -3.37
N VAL A 161 15.65 12.69 -3.32
CA VAL A 161 14.39 12.55 -4.07
C VAL A 161 13.25 12.80 -3.09
N PRO A 162 12.58 13.97 -3.13
CA PRO A 162 11.50 14.25 -2.19
C PRO A 162 10.34 13.28 -2.39
N LEU A 163 9.85 12.71 -1.30
CA LEU A 163 8.58 11.97 -1.26
C LEU A 163 7.50 12.97 -0.87
N GLU A 164 6.66 13.35 -1.83
CA GLU A 164 5.50 14.19 -1.53
C GLU A 164 4.54 13.46 -0.59
N LYS A 165 3.96 14.20 0.36
CA LYS A 165 3.02 13.64 1.36
C LYS A 165 1.88 12.86 0.70
N ASP A 166 1.36 13.39 -0.40
CA ASP A 166 0.22 12.79 -1.10
C ASP A 166 0.61 11.48 -1.80
N LEU A 167 1.87 11.32 -2.20
CA LEU A 167 2.39 10.07 -2.76
C LEU A 167 2.52 8.98 -1.70
N ALA A 168 2.97 9.30 -0.48
CA ALA A 168 2.95 8.34 0.63
C ALA A 168 1.52 7.87 0.94
N GLU A 169 0.56 8.80 0.94
CA GLU A 169 -0.85 8.48 1.13
C GLU A 169 -1.40 7.62 -0.01
N PHE A 170 -1.04 7.92 -1.26
CA PHE A 170 -1.40 7.09 -2.41
C PHE A 170 -0.87 5.66 -2.30
N LEU A 171 0.41 5.49 -1.97
CA LEU A 171 1.02 4.17 -1.81
C LEU A 171 0.31 3.39 -0.69
N LYS A 172 -0.11 4.08 0.39
CA LYS A 172 -0.92 3.52 1.48
C LYS A 172 -2.33 3.10 1.04
N VAL A 173 -3.02 3.94 0.26
CA VAL A 173 -4.41 3.70 -0.18
C VAL A 173 -4.48 2.59 -1.24
N THR A 174 -3.53 2.56 -2.16
CA THR A 174 -3.44 1.54 -3.22
C THR A 174 -2.93 0.19 -2.75
N GLY A 175 -2.37 0.11 -1.55
CA GLY A 175 -1.79 -1.12 -1.02
C GLY A 175 -0.51 -1.55 -1.75
N ILE A 176 0.12 -0.67 -2.54
CA ILE A 176 1.43 -0.94 -3.17
C ILE A 176 2.49 -1.22 -2.11
N ILE A 177 2.36 -0.58 -0.95
CA ILE A 177 3.15 -0.88 0.25
C ILE A 177 2.19 -1.19 1.41
N GLU A 178 2.61 -2.09 2.31
CA GLU A 178 1.85 -2.38 3.53
C GLU A 178 1.66 -1.10 4.34
N LYS A 179 0.48 -0.89 4.94
CA LYS A 179 0.16 0.34 5.68
C LYS A 179 1.15 0.64 6.81
N THR A 180 1.62 -0.38 7.51
CA THR A 180 2.63 -0.29 8.58
C THR A 180 3.94 0.28 8.04
N ILE A 181 4.42 -0.27 6.91
CA ILE A 181 5.61 0.23 6.20
C ILE A 181 5.37 1.65 5.68
N ALA A 182 4.19 1.96 5.14
CA ALA A 182 3.84 3.31 4.67
C ALA A 182 3.93 4.36 5.78
N VAL A 183 3.39 4.05 6.96
CA VAL A 183 3.40 4.94 8.13
C VAL A 183 4.83 5.22 8.58
N GLU A 184 5.69 4.21 8.56
CA GLU A 184 7.08 4.38 8.97
C GLU A 184 7.92 5.07 7.89
N LEU A 185 7.70 4.74 6.60
CA LEU A 185 8.34 5.44 5.47
C LEU A 185 7.96 6.92 5.44
N ALA A 186 6.74 7.30 5.86
CA ALA A 186 6.34 8.70 5.97
C ALA A 186 7.18 9.50 6.98
N LYS A 187 7.88 8.83 7.91
CA LYS A 187 8.83 9.45 8.84
C LYS A 187 10.23 9.61 8.23
N VAL A 188 10.52 8.89 7.16
CA VAL A 188 11.82 8.89 6.48
C VAL A 188 11.82 9.96 5.39
N ARG A 189 12.83 10.84 5.40
CA ARG A 189 13.03 11.80 4.31
C ARG A 189 13.67 11.09 3.11
N GLY A 190 12.92 11.02 2.00
CA GLY A 190 13.42 10.55 0.71
C GLY A 190 12.48 9.55 0.03
N PHE A 191 12.82 9.15 -1.19
CA PHE A 191 12.04 8.18 -1.98
C PHE A 191 12.71 6.79 -1.97
N PRO A 192 11.97 5.70 -1.72
CA PRO A 192 12.53 4.35 -1.80
C PRO A 192 12.77 3.94 -3.27
N LEU A 193 14.03 3.82 -3.67
CA LEU A 193 14.42 3.39 -5.04
C LEU A 193 14.60 1.88 -5.16
N GLU A 194 14.79 1.20 -4.04
CA GLU A 194 14.66 -0.25 -3.97
C GLU A 194 13.98 -0.63 -2.67
N TYR A 195 13.08 -1.60 -2.72
CA TYR A 195 12.50 -2.17 -1.53
C TYR A 195 12.23 -3.66 -1.72
N ALA A 196 12.22 -4.36 -0.60
CA ALA A 196 11.74 -5.72 -0.56
C ALA A 196 10.88 -5.99 0.67
N MET A 197 9.88 -6.85 0.49
CA MET A 197 8.95 -7.24 1.54
C MET A 197 8.91 -8.76 1.66
N HIS A 198 8.99 -9.24 2.89
CA HIS A 198 8.77 -10.64 3.23
C HIS A 198 7.37 -10.77 3.81
N TRP A 199 6.62 -11.79 3.39
CA TRP A 199 5.40 -12.24 4.04
C TRP A 199 5.68 -12.91 5.38
N ARG A 200 4.65 -13.03 6.24
CA ARG A 200 4.85 -13.57 7.61
C ARG A 200 5.21 -15.04 7.61
N ASP A 201 4.86 -15.73 6.53
CA ASP A 201 5.28 -17.09 6.24
C ASP A 201 6.69 -17.19 5.65
N GLY A 202 7.45 -16.08 5.62
CA GLY A 202 8.82 -16.03 5.12
C GLY A 202 8.94 -15.93 3.59
N ARG A 203 7.84 -15.91 2.84
CA ARG A 203 7.92 -15.75 1.37
C ARG A 203 8.35 -14.34 1.01
N LEU A 204 9.44 -14.20 0.25
CA LEU A 204 9.80 -12.93 -0.39
C LEU A 204 8.75 -12.61 -1.47
N GLU A 205 8.07 -11.47 -1.34
CA GLU A 205 7.02 -11.11 -2.29
C GLU A 205 7.57 -10.43 -3.54
N HIS A 206 8.31 -9.35 -3.32
CA HIS A 206 8.76 -8.44 -4.37
C HIS A 206 10.13 -7.87 -4.02
N THR A 207 11.02 -7.86 -5.02
CA THR A 207 12.14 -6.91 -5.08
C THR A 207 11.82 -5.97 -6.21
N VAL A 208 11.64 -4.68 -5.91
CA VAL A 208 11.49 -3.65 -6.93
C VAL A 208 12.79 -2.88 -6.98
N SER A 209 13.54 -3.03 -8.07
CA SER A 209 14.68 -2.15 -8.35
C SER A 209 14.22 -1.13 -9.39
N VAL A 210 14.21 0.14 -9.00
CA VAL A 210 13.83 1.24 -9.87
C VAL A 210 15.04 1.65 -10.68
N SER A 211 14.96 1.64 -12.01
CA SER A 211 15.79 2.53 -12.82
C SER A 211 15.09 3.88 -12.89
N SER A 212 15.84 4.95 -12.67
CA SER A 212 15.29 6.31 -12.64
C SER A 212 16.04 7.21 -13.59
N GLU A 213 15.30 7.97 -14.38
CA GLU A 213 15.82 9.03 -15.24
C GLU A 213 15.05 10.31 -14.92
N LYS A 214 15.75 11.44 -14.78
CA LYS A 214 15.09 12.74 -14.74
C LYS A 214 14.68 13.11 -16.15
N LYS A 215 13.37 13.12 -16.41
CA LYS A 215 12.83 13.47 -17.72
C LYS A 215 11.85 14.63 -17.61
N GLN A 216 11.94 15.57 -18.55
CA GLN A 216 10.87 16.54 -18.76
C GLN A 216 9.76 15.86 -19.56
N LEU A 217 8.60 15.70 -18.93
CA LEU A 217 7.40 15.12 -19.56
C LEU A 217 6.36 16.22 -19.76
N PRO A 218 5.69 16.28 -20.92
CA PRO A 218 4.65 17.28 -21.13
C PRO A 218 3.47 16.99 -20.20
N ARG A 219 2.78 18.05 -19.79
CA ARG A 219 1.59 17.95 -18.91
C ARG A 219 0.55 16.96 -19.43
N SER A 220 0.36 16.92 -20.75
CA SER A 220 -0.58 16.03 -21.45
C SER A 220 -0.25 14.54 -21.29
N PHE A 221 0.99 14.18 -20.94
CA PHE A 221 1.36 12.80 -20.64
C PHE A 221 0.62 12.25 -19.41
N PHE A 222 0.24 13.14 -18.51
CA PHE A 222 -0.51 12.85 -17.30
C PHE A 222 -1.98 13.29 -17.41
N GLU A 223 -2.53 13.29 -18.62
CA GLU A 223 -3.94 13.61 -18.87
C GLU A 223 -4.58 12.45 -19.62
N ILE A 224 -5.87 12.21 -19.37
CA ILE A 224 -6.64 11.23 -20.12
C ILE A 224 -6.79 11.75 -21.56
N PRO A 225 -6.45 10.96 -22.59
CA PRO A 225 -6.62 11.40 -23.97
C PRO A 225 -8.09 11.71 -24.28
N LYS A 226 -8.34 12.74 -25.11
CA LYS A 226 -9.69 13.26 -25.37
C LYS A 226 -10.60 12.27 -26.08
N ASP A 227 -10.04 11.30 -26.78
CA ASP A 227 -10.76 10.25 -27.50
C ASP A 227 -11.11 9.05 -26.61
N PHE A 228 -10.80 9.09 -25.32
CA PHE A 228 -11.13 8.02 -24.38
C PHE A 228 -12.52 8.19 -23.80
N VAL A 229 -13.24 7.08 -23.66
CA VAL A 229 -14.61 7.05 -23.15
C VAL A 229 -14.62 6.66 -21.66
N LYS A 230 -15.32 7.45 -20.84
CA LYS A 230 -15.53 7.13 -19.43
C LYS A 230 -16.46 5.92 -19.31
N GLN A 231 -16.06 4.93 -18.52
CA GLN A 231 -16.87 3.78 -18.11
C GLN A 231 -17.24 3.91 -16.63
N GLU A 232 -18.29 3.21 -16.23
CA GLU A 232 -18.58 3.02 -14.81
C GLU A 232 -17.43 2.25 -14.15
N ALA A 233 -17.04 2.69 -12.96
CA ALA A 233 -16.04 1.98 -12.18
C ALA A 233 -16.55 0.57 -11.88
N ARG A 234 -15.77 -0.46 -12.23
CA ARG A 234 -16.09 -1.83 -11.83
C ARG A 234 -16.18 -1.86 -10.31
N SER A 235 -17.33 -2.32 -9.79
CA SER A 235 -17.64 -2.34 -8.35
C SER A 235 -16.84 -3.39 -7.55
N GLY A 236 -15.65 -3.77 -8.00
CA GLY A 236 -14.81 -4.79 -7.39
C GLY A 236 -13.60 -4.19 -6.69
N TRP A 237 -13.80 -3.70 -5.46
CA TRP A 237 -12.78 -3.52 -4.43
C TRP A 237 -13.38 -3.93 -3.09
#